data_AF-A0A7V2RTX6-F1
#
_entry.id   AF-A0A7V2RTX6-F1
#
_cell.length_a   1.000
_cell.length_b   1.000
_cell.length_c   1.000
_cell.angle_alpha   90.00
_cell.angle_beta   90.00
_cell.angle_gamma   90.00
#
_symmetry.space_group_name_H-M   'P 1'
#
loop_
_entity.id
_entity.type
_entity.pdbx_description
1 polymer ?
#
loop_
_entity_poly.entity_id
_entity_poly.type
_entity_poly.pdbx_seq_one_letter_code
_entity_poly.pdbx_strand_id
1 'polypeptide(L)'
;MTYPVERRRLDVFTRFLQPAGVEPAAVRQAELTAVILQLVAGRRGVAVLPDWVVREPVRQRRLSVRALGAHGMFGTLYAAVRRNDRPLAWVEAFLGLVAGAGVDLV
;
A
#
# COMPACT_ATOMS: atom_id res chain seq x y z
N MET A 1 11.04 -1.78 -6.33
CA MET A 1 10.40 -3.08 -6.05
C MET A 1 8.90 -2.86 -5.99
N THR A 2 8.11 -3.66 -6.71
CA THR A 2 6.65 -3.53 -6.77
C THR A 2 5.99 -4.91 -6.77
N TYR A 3 4.67 -4.96 -6.56
CA TYR A 3 3.87 -6.14 -6.88
C TYR A 3 3.84 -6.39 -8.40
N PRO A 4 3.49 -7.62 -8.84
CA PRO A 4 3.42 -7.98 -10.25
C PRO A 4 2.08 -7.56 -10.86
N VAL A 5 1.86 -6.25 -10.91
CA VAL A 5 0.71 -5.63 -11.55
C VAL A 5 1.16 -4.60 -12.57
N GLU A 6 0.27 -4.26 -13.49
CA GLU A 6 0.52 -3.21 -14.48
C GLU A 6 0.82 -1.86 -13.81
N ARG A 7 1.73 -1.08 -14.40
CA ARG A 7 2.17 0.22 -13.86
C ARG A 7 1.03 1.20 -13.62
N ARG A 8 0.00 1.18 -14.47
CA ARG A 8 -1.19 2.04 -14.32
C ARG A 8 -2.00 1.75 -13.05
N ARG A 9 -1.84 0.58 -12.44
CA ARG A 9 -2.49 0.19 -11.18
C ARG A 9 -1.69 0.56 -9.94
N LEU A 10 -0.50 1.13 -10.13
CA LEU A 10 0.41 1.51 -9.05
C LEU A 10 0.41 3.03 -8.89
N ASP A 11 -0.20 3.51 -7.81
CA ASP A 11 -0.32 4.94 -7.52
C ASP A 11 1.02 5.69 -7.53
N VAL A 12 2.12 5.05 -7.13
CA VAL A 12 3.46 5.67 -7.21
C VAL A 12 3.82 6.08 -8.64
N PHE A 13 3.38 5.34 -9.65
CA PHE A 13 3.61 5.72 -11.04
C PHE A 13 2.62 6.80 -11.47
N THR A 14 1.33 6.56 -11.32
CA THR A 14 0.28 7.43 -11.87
C THR A 14 0.12 8.75 -11.13
N ARG A 15 0.41 8.79 -9.82
CA ARG A 15 0.15 9.95 -8.96
C ARG A 15 1.42 10.64 -8.45
N PHE A 16 2.61 10.07 -8.67
CA PHE A 16 3.87 10.65 -8.17
C PHE A 16 4.96 10.75 -9.25
N LEU A 17 5.41 9.63 -9.82
CA LEU A 17 6.53 9.61 -10.76
C LEU A 17 6.18 10.19 -12.14
N GLN A 18 5.05 9.78 -12.73
CA GLN A 18 4.63 10.27 -14.05
C GLN A 18 4.35 11.77 -14.06
N PRO A 19 3.60 12.36 -13.09
CA PRO A 19 3.43 13.82 -13.02
C PRO A 19 4.75 14.58 -12.89
N ALA A 20 5.78 13.97 -12.30
CA ALA A 20 7.11 14.56 -12.17
C ALA A 20 8.01 14.32 -13.40
N GLY A 21 7.55 13.58 -14.42
CA GLY A 21 8.36 13.20 -15.58
C GLY A 21 9.52 12.25 -15.24
N VAL A 22 9.44 11.53 -14.12
CA VAL A 22 10.51 10.65 -13.62
C VAL A 22 10.23 9.20 -13.98
N GLU A 23 11.23 8.54 -14.55
CA GLU A 23 11.21 7.11 -14.85
C GLU A 23 12.26 6.37 -14.01
N PRO A 24 11.90 5.32 -13.25
CA PRO A 24 12.88 4.51 -12.55
C PRO A 24 13.82 3.80 -13.51
N ALA A 25 15.12 3.73 -13.18
CA ALA A 25 16.11 3.03 -13.99
C ALA A 25 15.81 1.53 -14.19
N ALA A 26 15.14 0.90 -13.21
CA ALA A 26 14.66 -0.47 -13.31
C ALA A 26 13.47 -0.70 -12.38
N VAL A 27 12.58 -1.62 -12.79
CA VAL A 27 11.48 -2.12 -11.97
C VAL A 27 11.61 -3.62 -11.81
N ARG A 28 11.72 -4.07 -10.56
CA ARG A 28 11.71 -5.50 -10.21
C ARG A 28 10.46 -5.82 -9.42
N GLN A 29 9.76 -6.86 -9.87
CA GLN A 29 8.53 -7.34 -9.25
C GLN A 29 8.83 -8.46 -8.26
N ALA A 30 7.99 -8.57 -7.23
CA ALA A 30 7.92 -9.72 -6.33
C ALA A 30 6.49 -9.91 -5.83
N GLU A 31 6.06 -11.16 -5.73
CA GLU A 31 4.70 -11.53 -5.34
C GLU A 31 4.34 -11.11 -3.91
N LEU A 32 5.30 -11.21 -2.99
CA LEU A 32 5.06 -11.04 -1.55
C LEU A 32 5.72 -9.78 -1.01
N THR A 33 4.98 -9.03 -0.19
CA THR A 33 5.47 -7.87 0.56
C THR A 33 6.71 -8.22 1.38
N ALA A 34 6.74 -9.40 2.01
CA ALA A 34 7.88 -9.87 2.79
C ALA A 34 9.16 -9.98 1.95
N VAL A 35 9.06 -10.49 0.72
CA VAL A 35 10.19 -10.59 -0.22
C VAL A 35 10.64 -9.20 -0.66
N ILE A 36 9.69 -8.28 -0.95
CA ILE A 36 10.00 -6.88 -1.26
C ILE A 36 10.83 -6.27 -0.12
N LEU A 37 10.37 -6.42 1.13
CA LEU A 37 11.05 -5.88 2.31
C LEU A 37 12.45 -6.48 2.50
N GLN A 38 12.61 -7.80 2.27
CA GLN A 38 13.92 -8.47 2.31
C GLN A 38 14.88 -7.93 1.25
N LEU A 39 14.41 -7.72 0.02
CA LEU A 39 15.23 -7.16 -1.07
C LEU A 39 15.67 -5.72 -0.77
N VAL A 40 14.78 -4.90 -0.20
CA VAL A 40 15.09 -3.52 0.21
C VAL A 40 16.08 -3.52 1.39
N ALA A 41 15.88 -4.38 2.39
CA ALA A 41 16.80 -4.52 3.52
C ALA A 41 18.20 -4.99 3.04
N GLY A 42 18.25 -5.85 2.02
CA GLY A 42 19.46 -6.26 1.32
C GLY A 42 20.03 -5.21 0.35
N ARG A 43 19.56 -3.95 0.41
CA ARG A 43 20.00 -2.80 -0.40
C ARG A 43 19.89 -3.03 -1.92
N ARG A 44 18.98 -3.90 -2.37
CA ARG A 44 18.79 -4.21 -3.79
C ARG A 44 17.85 -3.25 -4.51
N GLY A 45 17.35 -2.23 -3.82
CA GLY A 45 16.50 -1.17 -4.36
C GLY A 45 15.61 -0.54 -3.29
N VAL A 46 14.61 0.21 -3.75
CA VAL A 46 13.59 0.86 -2.90
C VAL A 46 12.19 0.36 -3.25
N ALA A 47 11.25 0.56 -2.34
CA ALA A 47 9.84 0.24 -2.54
C ALA A 47 8.96 1.38 -2.00
N VAL A 48 7.78 1.54 -2.58
CA VAL A 48 6.71 2.36 -2.02
C VAL A 48 5.67 1.42 -1.46
N LEU A 49 5.35 1.57 -0.19
CA LEU A 49 4.42 0.74 0.56
C LEU A 49 3.58 1.65 1.48
N PRO A 50 2.34 1.27 1.81
CA PRO A 50 1.56 1.98 2.81
C PRO A 50 2.27 2.05 4.16
N ASP A 51 2.07 3.13 4.91
CA ASP A 51 2.72 3.37 6.21
C ASP A 51 2.53 2.20 7.18
N TRP A 52 1.32 1.63 7.23
CA TRP A 52 1.02 0.50 8.11
C TRP A 52 1.84 -0.76 7.82
N VAL A 53 2.27 -0.97 6.57
CA VAL A 53 3.13 -2.11 6.18
C VAL A 53 4.55 -1.95 6.73
N VAL A 54 5.07 -0.72 6.72
CA VAL A 54 6.49 -0.45 7.01
C VAL A 54 6.76 -0.13 8.48
N ARG A 55 5.70 0.06 9.30
CA ARG A 55 5.82 0.35 10.75
C ARG A 55 6.69 -0.67 11.48
N GLU A 56 6.44 -1.96 11.33
CA GLU A 56 7.15 -2.98 12.10
C GLU A 56 8.63 -3.14 11.71
N PRO A 57 9.00 -3.21 10.41
CA PRO A 57 10.40 -3.19 9.99
C PRO A 57 11.18 -1.95 10.45
N VAL A 58 10.53 -0.78 10.49
CA VAL A 58 11.13 0.47 10.98
C VAL A 58 11.39 0.40 12.48
N ARG A 59 10.45 -0.13 13.27
CA ARG A 59 10.64 -0.31 14.73
C ARG A 59 11.86 -1.18 15.04
N GLN A 60 12.14 -2.16 14.18
CA GLN A 60 13.29 -3.05 14.30
C GLN A 60 14.59 -2.45 13.70
N ARG A 61 14.58 -1.18 13.31
CA ARG A 61 15.70 -0.43 12.70
C ARG A 61 16.28 -1.09 11.44
N ARG A 62 15.47 -1.87 10.70
CA ARG A 62 15.93 -2.60 9.50
C ARG A 62 15.84 -1.78 8.23
N LEU A 63 15.01 -0.73 8.21
CA LEU A 63 14.72 0.07 7.03
C LEU A 63 14.65 1.55 7.38
N SER A 64 15.10 2.40 6.45
CA SER A 64 14.82 3.84 6.46
C SER A 64 13.59 4.11 5.62
N VAL A 65 12.70 4.99 6.09
CA VAL A 65 11.46 5.36 5.40
C VAL A 65 11.42 6.86 5.20
N ARG A 66 10.87 7.29 4.05
CA ARG A 66 10.65 8.69 3.69
C ARG A 66 9.27 8.81 3.06
N ALA A 67 8.60 9.94 3.33
CA ALA A 67 7.35 10.29 2.67
C ALA A 67 7.59 10.55 1.18
N LEU A 68 6.56 10.33 0.36
CA LEU A 68 6.57 10.70 -1.04
C LEU A 68 6.29 12.20 -1.19
N GLY A 69 7.35 12.98 -1.42
CA GLY A 69 7.27 14.44 -1.51
C GLY A 69 7.04 15.12 -0.15
N ALA A 70 6.91 16.45 -0.17
CA ALA A 70 6.80 17.26 1.05
C ALA A 70 5.53 16.98 1.87
N HIS A 71 4.45 16.59 1.19
CA HIS A 71 3.14 16.36 1.82
C HIS A 71 2.79 14.87 2.00
N GLY A 72 3.61 13.96 1.50
CA GLY A 72 3.26 12.54 1.42
C GLY A 72 2.22 12.26 0.33
N MET A 73 1.89 10.98 0.18
CA MET A 73 0.84 10.51 -0.72
C MET A 73 -0.10 9.60 0.07
N PHE A 74 -1.40 9.88 -0.01
CA PHE A 74 -2.42 9.15 0.71
C PHE A 74 -3.39 8.45 -0.24
N GLY A 75 -3.83 7.26 0.16
CA GLY A 75 -4.86 6.48 -0.51
C GLY A 75 -5.91 6.05 0.52
N THR A 76 -7.17 6.08 0.11
CA THR A 76 -8.29 5.64 0.94
C THR A 76 -8.57 4.17 0.66
N LEU A 77 -8.71 3.37 1.71
CA LEU A 77 -9.14 1.99 1.61
C LEU A 77 -10.64 1.92 1.89
N TYR A 78 -11.39 1.27 1.00
CA TYR A 78 -12.83 1.11 1.11
C TYR A 78 -13.18 -0.35 1.38
N ALA A 79 -14.21 -0.60 2.19
CA ALA A 79 -14.89 -1.89 2.21
C ALA A 79 -16.03 -1.87 1.19
N ALA A 80 -16.09 -2.87 0.31
CA ALA A 80 -17.14 -2.98 -0.69
C ALA A 80 -17.91 -4.28 -0.49
N VAL A 81 -19.25 -4.18 -0.51
CA VAL A 81 -20.16 -5.32 -0.41
C VAL A 81 -21.19 -5.25 -1.53
N ARG A 82 -21.67 -6.40 -2.00
CA ARG A 82 -22.77 -6.44 -2.97
C ARG A 82 -24.04 -5.92 -2.30
N ARG A 83 -24.86 -5.15 -3.03
CA ARG A 83 -26.11 -4.58 -2.49
C ARG A 83 -27.02 -5.65 -1.88
N ASN A 84 -27.14 -6.80 -2.54
CA ASN A 84 -27.99 -7.91 -2.07
C ASN A 84 -27.42 -8.62 -0.82
N ASP A 85 -26.10 -8.52 -0.59
CA ASP A 85 -25.43 -9.14 0.56
C ASP A 85 -25.38 -8.21 1.77
N ARG A 86 -25.61 -6.90 1.59
CA ARG A 86 -25.60 -5.91 2.66
C ARG A 86 -26.47 -6.29 3.87
N PRO A 87 -27.70 -6.82 3.73
CA PRO A 87 -28.53 -7.17 4.88
C PRO A 87 -28.15 -8.53 5.53
N LEU A 88 -27.15 -9.25 5.01
CA LEU A 88 -26.71 -10.49 5.65
C LEU A 88 -26.07 -10.18 7.00
N ALA A 89 -26.53 -10.85 8.06
CA ALA A 89 -26.10 -10.58 9.43
C ALA A 89 -24.58 -10.62 9.62
N TRP A 90 -23.88 -11.55 8.95
CA TRP A 90 -22.42 -11.65 9.03
C TRP A 90 -21.70 -10.51 8.29
N VAL A 91 -22.30 -9.95 7.24
CA VAL A 91 -21.79 -8.77 6.53
C VAL A 91 -21.92 -7.53 7.41
N GLU A 92 -23.09 -7.31 8.01
CA GLU A 92 -23.29 -6.18 8.93
C GLU A 92 -22.34 -6.27 10.14
N ALA A 93 -22.19 -7.45 10.73
CA ALA A 93 -21.25 -7.67 11.82
C ALA A 93 -19.81 -7.38 11.39
N PHE A 94 -19.38 -7.85 10.22
CA PHE A 94 -18.05 -7.56 9.68
C PHE A 94 -17.82 -6.06 9.48
N LEU A 95 -18.79 -5.35 8.90
CA LEU A 95 -18.69 -3.90 8.68
C LEU A 95 -18.67 -3.14 10.01
N GLY A 96 -19.41 -3.59 11.02
CA GLY A 96 -19.32 -3.07 12.38
C GLY A 96 -17.92 -3.22 12.99
N LEU A 97 -17.27 -4.38 12.80
CA LEU A 97 -15.89 -4.60 13.26
C LEU A 97 -14.89 -3.68 12.55
N VAL A 98 -15.04 -3.50 11.24
CA VAL A 98 -14.15 -2.65 10.43
C VAL A 98 -14.30 -1.18 10.79
N ALA A 99 -15.53 -0.70 10.98
CA ALA A 99 -15.78 0.67 11.46
C ALA A 99 -15.18 0.90 12.86
N GLY A 100 -15.31 -0.06 13.77
CA GLY A 100 -14.73 0.00 15.11
C GLY A 100 -13.19 0.01 15.13
N ALA A 101 -12.54 -0.48 14.06
CA ALA A 101 -11.08 -0.48 13.92
C ALA A 101 -10.50 0.85 13.39
N GLY A 102 -11.33 1.89 13.24
CA GLY A 102 -10.89 3.20 12.74
C GLY A 102 -10.73 3.26 11.22
N VAL A 103 -11.43 2.40 10.48
CA VAL A 103 -11.58 2.52 9.03
C VAL A 103 -12.90 3.23 8.76
N ASP A 104 -12.83 4.45 8.21
CA ASP A 104 -14.03 5.20 7.84
C ASP A 104 -14.76 4.48 6.70
N LEU A 105 -15.86 3.81 7.03
CA LEU A 105 -16.74 3.17 6.07
C LEU A 105 -17.74 4.22 5.55
N VAL A 106 -17.55 4.63 4.31
CA VAL A 106 -18.52 5.45 3.54
C VAL A 106 -19.53 4.55 2.84
#